data_AF-A0A1W9VUM6-F1
#
_entry.id   AF-A0A1W9VUM6-F1
#
_cell.length_a   1.000
_cell.length_b   1.000
_cell.length_c   1.000
_cell.angle_alpha   90.00
_cell.angle_beta   90.00
_cell.angle_gamma   90.00
#
_symmetry.space_group_name_H-M   'P 1'
#
loop_
_entity.id
_entity.type
_entity.pdbx_description
1 polymer ?
#
loop_
_entity_poly.entity_id
_entity_poly.type
_entity_poly.pdbx_seq_one_letter_code
_entity_poly.pdbx_strand_id
1 'polypeptide(L)'
;MKNSGLKIIGRDKELETLFSKFKAAENGHGNCCGVVADAGIGKSLLVNTFLSKIDITNTKIITGCCFSYEKNTLYYLWRDLFSNFFDIPAIGDKEKMTSSIKEIFNSYIPVDMEVWIPVLLRMLGVDVEESE
;
A
#
# COMPACT_ATOMS: atom_id res chain seq x y z
N MET A 1 5.98 -9.22 -10.80
CA MET A 1 7.13 -8.39 -11.26
C MET A 1 8.13 -9.26 -11.99
N LYS A 2 8.61 -8.85 -13.18
CA LYS A 2 9.62 -9.61 -13.95
C LYS A 2 10.95 -9.60 -13.18
N ASN A 3 11.45 -10.79 -12.86
CA ASN A 3 12.76 -10.98 -12.27
C ASN A 3 13.81 -10.77 -13.38
N SER A 4 14.28 -9.53 -13.55
CA SER A 4 15.53 -9.31 -14.29
C SER A 4 16.61 -9.99 -13.47
N GLY A 5 17.35 -10.96 -14.03
CA GLY A 5 18.39 -11.74 -13.34
C GLY A 5 19.61 -10.92 -12.87
N LEU A 6 19.40 -9.65 -12.51
CA LEU A 6 20.36 -8.69 -12.03
C LEU A 6 20.69 -9.02 -10.57
N LYS A 7 21.96 -9.31 -10.31
CA LYS A 7 22.49 -9.47 -8.98
C LYS A 7 22.82 -8.09 -8.39
N ILE A 8 22.29 -7.79 -7.21
CA ILE A 8 22.71 -6.61 -6.45
C ILE A 8 24.11 -6.84 -5.85
N ILE A 9 24.96 -5.82 -5.86
CA ILE A 9 26.34 -5.87 -5.36
C ILE A 9 26.56 -4.72 -4.37
N GLY A 10 27.21 -5.00 -3.24
CA GLY A 10 27.66 -3.98 -2.29
C GLY A 10 26.53 -3.27 -1.51
N ARG A 11 25.39 -3.93 -1.34
CA ARG A 11 24.19 -3.39 -0.64
C ARG A 11 23.73 -4.25 0.53
N ASP A 12 24.66 -5.03 1.09
CA ASP A 12 24.33 -6.01 2.13
C ASP A 12 23.81 -5.31 3.40
N LYS A 13 24.40 -4.17 3.78
CA LYS A 13 23.96 -3.37 4.94
C LYS A 13 22.54 -2.82 4.78
N GLU A 14 22.21 -2.30 3.60
CA GLU A 14 20.88 -1.77 3.31
C GLU A 14 19.83 -2.89 3.28
N LEU A 15 20.17 -4.05 2.71
CA LEU A 15 19.31 -5.23 2.74
C LEU A 15 19.10 -5.72 4.18
N GLU A 16 20.16 -5.87 4.97
CA GLU A 16 20.08 -6.25 6.38
C GLU A 16 19.18 -5.30 7.17
N THR A 17 19.28 -3.99 6.91
CA THR A 17 18.41 -2.98 7.52
C THR A 17 16.95 -3.23 7.17
N LEU A 18 16.62 -3.46 5.89
CA LEU A 18 15.25 -3.73 5.46
C LEU A 18 14.71 -5.04 6.07
N PHE A 19 15.51 -6.11 6.12
CA PHE A 19 15.11 -7.38 6.76
C PHE A 19 14.91 -7.25 8.26
N SER A 20 15.77 -6.51 8.95
CA SER A 20 15.62 -6.23 10.38
C SER A 20 14.31 -5.49 10.66
N LYS A 21 13.98 -4.48 9.83
CA LYS A 21 12.75 -3.70 9.95
C LYS A 21 11.51 -4.52 9.61
N PHE A 22 11.59 -5.40 8.62
CA PHE A 22 10.53 -6.34 8.31
C PHE A 22 10.26 -7.30 9.48
N LYS A 23 11.31 -7.92 10.04
CA LYS A 23 11.17 -8.81 11.19
C LYS A 23 10.57 -8.11 12.41
N ALA A 24 10.89 -6.84 12.64
CA ALA A 24 10.26 -6.06 13.69
C ALA A 24 8.75 -5.86 13.41
N ALA A 25 8.38 -5.58 12.15
CA ALA A 25 6.99 -5.45 11.73
C ALA A 25 6.19 -6.76 11.89
N GLU A 26 6.78 -7.91 11.59
CA GLU A 26 6.17 -9.22 11.85
C GLU A 26 5.88 -9.45 13.34
N ASN A 27 6.68 -8.85 14.23
CA ASN A 27 6.47 -8.88 15.68
C ASN A 27 5.57 -7.74 16.20
N GLY A 28 4.76 -7.13 15.33
CA GLY A 28 3.79 -6.08 15.70
C GLY A 28 4.39 -4.67 15.83
N HIS A 29 5.67 -4.47 15.52
CA HIS A 29 6.31 -3.16 15.58
C HIS A 29 6.40 -2.57 14.17
N GLY A 30 5.37 -1.84 13.74
CA GLY A 30 5.33 -1.19 12.43
C GLY A 30 6.55 -0.29 12.18
N ASN A 31 7.06 -0.28 10.94
CA ASN A 31 8.23 0.51 10.55
C ASN A 31 7.99 1.22 9.21
N CYS A 32 8.58 2.40 9.05
CA CYS A 32 8.66 3.12 7.79
C CYS A 32 10.13 3.27 7.38
N CYS A 33 10.46 2.94 6.12
CA CYS A 33 11.82 3.02 5.59
C CYS A 33 11.86 3.89 4.33
N GLY A 34 12.66 4.95 4.34
CA GLY A 34 12.91 5.79 3.16
C GLY A 34 14.16 5.32 2.41
N VAL A 35 14.05 5.04 1.10
CA VAL A 35 15.19 4.71 0.23
C VAL A 35 15.49 5.91 -0.66
N VAL A 36 16.53 6.68 -0.30
CA VAL A 36 16.90 7.92 -0.98
C VAL A 36 18.32 7.81 -1.56
N ALA A 37 18.47 8.17 -2.84
CA ALA A 37 19.74 8.19 -3.57
C ALA A 37 19.51 8.87 -4.93
N ASP A 38 20.59 9.14 -5.66
CA ASP A 38 20.53 9.65 -7.03
C ASP A 38 19.86 8.66 -8.00
N ALA A 39 19.38 9.18 -9.12
CA ALA A 39 18.80 8.37 -10.19
C ALA A 39 19.83 7.36 -10.73
N GLY A 40 19.38 6.14 -11.06
CA GLY A 40 20.25 5.09 -11.61
C GLY A 40 21.09 4.30 -10.60
N ILE A 41 21.14 4.69 -9.31
CA ILE A 41 21.95 4.02 -8.27
C ILE A 41 21.39 2.64 -7.83
N GLY A 42 20.26 2.20 -8.40
CA GLY A 42 19.70 0.87 -8.13
C GLY A 42 18.71 0.79 -6.97
N LYS A 43 18.06 1.90 -6.58
CA LYS A 43 17.03 1.92 -5.51
C LYS A 43 15.91 0.89 -5.74
N SER A 44 15.36 0.86 -6.97
CA SER A 44 14.31 -0.10 -7.33
C SER A 44 14.85 -1.54 -7.31
N LEU A 45 16.11 -1.77 -7.70
CA LEU A 45 16.73 -3.09 -7.62
C LEU A 45 16.89 -3.54 -6.16
N LEU A 46 17.29 -2.64 -5.26
CA LEU A 46 17.37 -2.91 -3.81
C LEU A 46 16.02 -3.36 -3.24
N VAL A 47 14.97 -2.56 -3.47
CA VAL A 47 13.61 -2.87 -2.98
C VAL A 47 13.11 -4.18 -3.60
N ASN A 48 13.30 -4.38 -4.90
CA ASN A 48 12.87 -5.62 -5.55
C ASN A 48 13.62 -6.85 -5.03
N THR A 49 14.92 -6.73 -4.75
CA THR A 49 15.74 -7.83 -4.19
C THR A 49 15.31 -8.16 -2.77
N PHE A 50 14.95 -7.15 -1.97
CA PHE A 50 14.38 -7.34 -0.65
C PHE A 50 13.03 -8.07 -0.76
N LEU A 51 12.09 -7.55 -1.55
CA LEU A 51 10.75 -8.12 -1.72
C LEU A 51 10.78 -9.56 -2.28
N SER A 52 11.73 -9.88 -3.18
CA SER A 52 11.86 -11.23 -3.74
C SER A 52 12.27 -12.29 -2.71
N LYS A 53 12.72 -11.87 -1.53
CA LYS A 53 13.13 -12.76 -0.43
C LYS A 53 12.10 -12.83 0.69
N ILE A 54 10.98 -12.09 0.56
CA ILE A 54 9.88 -12.13 1.53
C ILE A 54 8.97 -13.32 1.24
N ASP A 55 8.60 -14.05 2.28
CA ASP A 55 7.60 -15.11 2.19
C ASP A 55 6.19 -14.50 2.07
N ILE A 56 5.59 -14.69 0.90
CA ILE A 56 4.26 -14.16 0.57
C ILE A 56 3.12 -15.04 1.08
N THR A 57 3.38 -16.19 1.70
CA THR A 57 2.33 -17.04 2.27
C THR A 57 1.59 -16.36 3.42
N ASN A 58 2.32 -15.59 4.23
CA ASN A 58 1.79 -14.85 5.38
C ASN A 58 1.89 -13.33 5.22
N THR A 59 2.40 -12.84 4.08
CA THR A 59 2.65 -11.42 3.85
C THR A 59 1.94 -10.93 2.59
N LYS A 60 1.00 -9.99 2.74
CA LYS A 60 0.41 -9.26 1.60
C LYS A 60 1.33 -8.10 1.21
N ILE A 61 1.87 -8.15 0.00
CA ILE A 61 2.69 -7.07 -0.58
C ILE A 61 1.81 -6.21 -1.48
N ILE A 62 1.87 -4.89 -1.27
CA ILE A 62 1.16 -3.91 -2.09
C ILE A 62 2.16 -2.90 -2.61
N THR A 63 2.08 -2.62 -3.90
CA THR A 63 2.96 -1.64 -4.56
C THR A 63 2.10 -0.58 -5.22
N GLY A 64 2.50 0.68 -5.07
CA GLY A 64 1.91 1.80 -5.78
C GLY A 64 3.00 2.77 -6.24
N CYS A 65 2.68 3.61 -7.21
CA CYS A 65 3.61 4.57 -7.80
C CYS A 65 2.98 5.96 -7.74
N CYS A 66 3.72 6.97 -7.27
CA CYS A 66 3.31 8.36 -7.44
C CYS A 66 3.75 8.84 -8.82
N PHE A 67 2.87 8.80 -9.81
CA PHE A 67 3.22 9.32 -11.13
C PHE A 67 3.22 10.85 -11.13
N SER A 68 4.14 11.45 -11.90
CA SER A 68 4.26 12.92 -11.97
C SER A 68 3.03 13.61 -12.56
N TYR A 69 2.23 12.90 -13.35
CA TYR A 69 0.97 13.38 -13.93
C TYR A 69 -0.24 13.25 -13.01
N GLU A 70 -0.12 12.51 -11.90
CA GLU A 70 -1.19 12.31 -10.91
C GLU A 70 -1.15 13.36 -9.78
N LYS A 71 -0.24 14.34 -9.86
CA LYS A 71 -0.04 15.37 -8.83
C LYS A 71 -1.31 16.20 -8.53
N ASN A 72 -2.23 16.31 -9.49
CA ASN A 72 -3.44 17.11 -9.35
C ASN A 72 -4.65 16.28 -8.88
N THR A 73 -4.52 14.94 -8.78
CA THR A 73 -5.60 14.07 -8.34
C THR A 73 -5.33 13.64 -6.90
N LEU A 74 -5.96 14.35 -5.95
CA LEU A 74 -5.87 14.03 -4.54
C LEU A 74 -6.19 12.54 -4.32
N TYR A 75 -5.36 11.88 -3.52
CA TYR A 75 -5.55 10.50 -3.11
C TYR A 75 -5.56 9.43 -4.21
N TYR A 76 -5.14 9.73 -5.44
CA TYR A 76 -5.14 8.75 -6.52
C TYR A 76 -4.34 7.48 -6.18
N LEU A 77 -3.11 7.64 -5.66
CA LEU A 77 -2.30 6.52 -5.17
C LEU A 77 -3.05 5.69 -4.11
N TRP A 78 -3.73 6.38 -3.19
CA TRP A 78 -4.43 5.71 -2.09
C TRP A 78 -5.65 4.94 -2.59
N ARG A 79 -6.35 5.43 -3.62
CA ARG A 79 -7.45 4.69 -4.23
C ARG A 79 -6.99 3.31 -4.71
N ASP A 80 -5.92 3.28 -5.51
CA ASP A 80 -5.42 2.02 -6.06
C ASP A 80 -4.86 1.11 -4.98
N LEU A 81 -4.17 1.66 -3.97
CA LEU A 81 -3.66 0.87 -2.84
C LEU A 81 -4.80 0.26 -2.01
N PHE A 82 -5.81 1.05 -1.65
CA PHE A 82 -6.94 0.58 -0.83
C PHE A 82 -7.76 -0.47 -1.56
N SER A 83 -8.09 -0.25 -2.83
CA SER A 83 -8.85 -1.22 -3.62
C SER A 83 -8.13 -2.57 -3.71
N ASN A 84 -6.81 -2.56 -3.94
CA ASN A 84 -6.00 -3.78 -3.97
C ASN A 84 -5.80 -4.40 -2.58
N PHE A 85 -5.70 -3.59 -1.53
CA PHE A 85 -5.49 -4.10 -0.17
C PHE A 85 -6.71 -4.82 0.36
N PHE A 86 -7.90 -4.27 0.10
CA PHE A 86 -9.16 -4.72 0.65
C PHE A 86 -10.00 -5.53 -0.34
N ASP A 87 -9.47 -5.79 -1.54
CA ASP A 87 -10.15 -6.52 -2.60
C ASP A 87 -11.54 -5.88 -2.92
N ILE A 88 -11.60 -4.55 -2.84
CA ILE A 88 -12.82 -3.77 -3.11
C ILE A 88 -13.12 -3.84 -4.60
N PRO A 89 -14.37 -4.10 -5.01
CA PRO A 89 -14.76 -4.14 -6.42
C PRO A 89 -14.38 -2.88 -7.19
N ALA A 90 -14.15 -3.04 -8.50
CA ALA A 90 -13.92 -1.90 -9.39
C ALA A 90 -15.10 -0.90 -9.33
N ILE A 91 -14.76 0.37 -9.55
CA ILE A 91 -15.68 1.52 -9.52
C ILE A 91 -16.94 1.21 -10.35
N GLY A 92 -18.10 1.23 -9.71
CA GLY A 92 -19.40 1.04 -10.37
C GLY A 92 -20.51 0.44 -9.50
N ASP A 93 -20.16 -0.29 -8.44
CA ASP A 93 -21.14 -0.89 -7.52
C ASP A 93 -21.03 -0.26 -6.12
N LYS A 94 -21.68 0.90 -5.97
CA LYS A 94 -21.65 1.72 -4.74
C LYS A 94 -22.10 0.94 -3.50
N GLU A 95 -23.14 0.11 -3.62
CA GLU A 95 -23.68 -0.66 -2.50
C GLU A 95 -22.69 -1.73 -2.03
N LYS A 96 -22.08 -2.44 -2.98
CA LYS A 96 -21.09 -3.47 -2.67
C LYS A 96 -19.81 -2.87 -2.11
N MET A 97 -19.31 -1.79 -2.68
CA MET A 97 -18.14 -1.06 -2.15
C MET A 97 -18.39 -0.58 -0.70
N THR A 98 -19.55 0.01 -0.44
CA THR A 98 -19.94 0.48 0.90
C THR A 98 -19.99 -0.66 1.91
N SER A 99 -20.59 -1.78 1.51
CA SER A 99 -20.72 -2.96 2.38
C SER A 99 -19.36 -3.56 2.71
N SER A 100 -18.47 -3.72 1.73
CA SER A 100 -17.10 -4.23 1.96
C SER A 100 -16.30 -3.33 2.90
N ILE A 101 -16.35 -2.01 2.71
CA ILE A 101 -15.63 -1.06 3.59
C ILE A 101 -16.16 -1.13 5.02
N LYS A 102 -17.49 -1.15 5.20
CA LYS A 102 -18.10 -1.29 6.53
C LYS A 102 -17.64 -2.57 7.24
N GLU A 103 -17.67 -3.69 6.55
CA GLU A 103 -17.26 -4.99 7.09
C GLU A 103 -15.79 -4.99 7.55
N ILE A 104 -14.90 -4.46 6.70
CA ILE A 104 -13.47 -4.35 7.00
C ILE A 104 -13.22 -3.46 8.22
N PHE A 105 -13.82 -2.27 8.23
CA PHE A 105 -13.56 -1.30 9.30
C PHE A 105 -14.09 -1.81 10.63
N ASN A 106 -15.28 -2.40 10.66
CA ASN A 106 -15.83 -3.02 11.85
C ASN A 106 -14.96 -4.15 12.41
N SER A 107 -14.25 -4.87 11.52
CA SER A 107 -13.44 -6.03 11.91
C SER A 107 -12.02 -5.68 12.36
N TYR A 108 -11.44 -4.60 11.82
CA TYR A 108 -9.99 -4.35 11.94
C TYR A 108 -9.60 -2.94 12.41
N ILE A 109 -10.50 -1.96 12.38
CA ILE A 109 -10.12 -0.56 12.56
C ILE A 109 -11.02 0.10 13.61
N PRO A 110 -10.51 0.41 14.82
CA PRO A 110 -11.28 1.03 15.89
C PRO A 110 -11.42 2.54 15.64
N VAL A 111 -12.26 2.92 14.68
CA VAL A 111 -12.54 4.32 14.33
C VAL A 111 -14.03 4.57 14.26
N ASP A 112 -14.41 5.84 14.38
CA ASP A 112 -15.78 6.29 14.17
C ASP A 112 -16.20 6.07 12.71
N MET A 113 -17.03 5.06 12.49
CA MET A 113 -17.45 4.68 11.14
C MET A 113 -18.36 5.72 10.49
N GLU A 114 -19.12 6.52 11.25
CA GLU A 114 -19.96 7.57 10.70
C GLU A 114 -19.11 8.70 10.10
N VAL A 115 -17.95 8.96 10.71
CA VAL A 115 -16.99 9.97 10.23
C VAL A 115 -16.15 9.43 9.07
N TRP A 116 -15.60 8.22 9.19
CA TRP A 116 -14.55 7.76 8.28
C TRP A 116 -15.08 7.10 7.00
N ILE A 117 -16.26 6.48 7.02
CA ILE A 117 -16.78 5.77 5.84
C ILE A 117 -17.11 6.73 4.69
N PRO A 118 -17.79 7.88 4.89
CA PRO A 118 -18.03 8.83 3.82
C PRO A 118 -16.72 9.34 3.18
N VAL A 119 -15.69 9.59 3.99
CA VAL A 119 -14.38 10.04 3.52
C VAL A 119 -13.72 9.00 2.60
N LEU A 120 -13.75 7.74 3.00
CA LEU A 120 -13.16 6.64 2.22
C LEU A 120 -13.94 6.36 0.94
N LEU A 121 -15.27 6.40 1.01
CA LEU A 121 -16.12 6.27 -0.16
C LEU A 121 -15.82 7.38 -1.17
N ARG A 122 -15.72 8.64 -0.72
CA ARG A 122 -15.35 9.78 -1.57
C ARG A 122 -13.94 9.61 -2.16
N MET A 123 -12.99 9.15 -1.37
CA MET A 123 -11.63 8.82 -1.82
C MET A 123 -11.63 7.74 -2.92
N LEU A 124 -12.54 6.76 -2.82
CA LEU A 124 -12.71 5.70 -3.82
C LEU A 124 -13.52 6.12 -5.04
N GLY A 125 -13.97 7.38 -5.12
CA GLY A 125 -14.75 7.92 -6.22
C GLY A 125 -16.25 7.58 -6.16
N VAL A 126 -16.75 7.22 -4.98
CA VAL A 126 -18.18 7.04 -4.73
C VAL A 126 -18.75 8.36 -4.25
N ASP A 127 -19.75 8.89 -4.97
CA ASP A 127 -20.50 10.05 -4.50
C ASP A 127 -21.28 9.69 -3.24
N VAL A 128 -21.02 10.40 -2.15
CA VAL A 128 -21.72 10.26 -0.88
C VAL A 128 -22.50 11.55 -0.66
N GLU A 129 -23.79 11.43 -0.33
CA GLU A 129 -24.57 12.59 0.11
C GLU A 129 -23.97 13.08 1.44
N GLU A 130 -23.74 14.39 1.55
CA GLU A 130 -23.31 14.99 2.81
C GLU A 130 -24.52 14.93 3.75
N SER A 131 -24.44 14.08 4.77
CA SER A 131 -25.37 14.12 5.89
C SER A 131 -25.09 15.39 6.70
N GLU A 132 -26.11 16.23 6.87
CA GLU A 132 -26.10 17.46 7.68
C GLU A 132 -25.57 17.27 9.11
#